data_AF-A0A831WLL8-F1
#
_entry.id   AF-A0A831WLL8-F1
#
_cell.length_a   1.000
_cell.length_b   1.000
_cell.length_c   1.000
_cell.angle_alpha   90.00
_cell.angle_beta   90.00
_cell.angle_gamma   90.00
#
_symmetry.space_group_name_H-M   'P 1'
#
loop_
_entity.id
_entity.type
_entity.pdbx_description
1 polymer ?
#
loop_
_entity_poly.entity_id
_entity_poly.type
_entity_poly.pdbx_seq_one_letter_code
_entity_poly.pdbx_strand_id
1 'polypeptide(L)'
;MVKVNVYGIDGSIKDTIKLPEIFNTPYRPDIIKKSFWALMSNKRQPYGADPLAGMRHAVDWPGKGRGMARTPRLRGGTGRGAQAPNTVGGRRAHPPKAEKNWKEKVNKKEKRLSILSALASTSNSELVHARGHKFSDEITLPVVVDDSLKDIAKTKEVIELLKKIGVYDDVERAKDGTHVRAGRGKMRGRKYRKPKSLLIVSEEGSIHKSARNLPGVDIVSPEQLNIEHLAPGGVAGRLTLITLSALKYLEEKRWTLTR
;
A
#
# COMPACT_ATOMS: atom_id res chain seq x y z
N MET A 1 8.70 3.21 -29.43
CA MET A 1 8.51 2.02 -28.59
C MET A 1 9.85 1.60 -28.04
N VAL A 2 9.96 1.49 -26.71
CA VAL A 2 11.20 1.12 -26.03
C VAL A 2 11.40 -0.40 -26.13
N LYS A 3 12.63 -0.83 -26.44
CA LYS A 3 13.04 -2.23 -26.42
C LYS A 3 13.59 -2.57 -25.03
N VAL A 4 13.24 -3.74 -24.51
CA VAL A 4 13.64 -4.21 -23.18
C VAL A 4 14.25 -5.60 -23.31
N ASN A 5 15.28 -5.84 -22.52
CA ASN A 5 15.97 -7.12 -22.47
C ASN A 5 15.20 -8.11 -21.59
N VAL A 6 15.15 -9.36 -22.04
CA VAL A 6 14.61 -10.49 -21.30
C VAL A 6 15.76 -11.22 -20.64
N TYR A 7 15.70 -11.32 -19.31
CA TYR A 7 16.72 -11.99 -18.51
C TYR A 7 16.31 -13.44 -18.22
N GLY A 8 17.27 -14.36 -18.37
CA GLY A 8 17.14 -15.74 -17.92
C GLY A 8 17.41 -15.91 -16.42
N ILE A 9 17.26 -17.14 -15.93
CA ILE A 9 17.61 -17.52 -14.54
C ILE A 9 19.11 -17.28 -14.26
N ASP A 10 19.94 -17.37 -15.28
CA ASP A 10 21.38 -17.14 -15.17
C ASP A 10 21.76 -15.66 -15.16
N GLY A 11 20.78 -14.75 -15.27
CA GLY A 11 21.01 -13.31 -15.40
C GLY A 11 21.54 -12.88 -16.77
N SER A 12 21.70 -13.82 -17.71
CA SER A 12 22.04 -13.53 -19.10
C SER A 12 20.85 -12.96 -19.86
N ILE A 13 21.14 -12.10 -20.84
CA ILE A 13 20.16 -11.56 -21.77
C ILE A 13 19.88 -12.66 -22.81
N LYS A 14 18.64 -13.17 -22.85
CA LYS A 14 18.23 -14.16 -23.84
C LYS A 14 17.65 -13.50 -25.08
N ASP A 15 16.66 -12.63 -24.88
CA ASP A 15 15.88 -12.03 -25.95
C ASP A 15 15.67 -10.53 -25.73
N THR A 16 15.27 -9.83 -26.78
CA THR A 16 14.86 -8.42 -26.70
C THR A 16 13.42 -8.27 -27.19
N ILE A 17 12.55 -7.75 -26.34
CA ILE A 17 11.11 -7.58 -26.61
C ILE A 17 10.75 -6.10 -26.67
N LYS A 18 9.76 -5.76 -27.48
CA LYS A 18 9.17 -4.41 -27.52
C LYS A 18 8.13 -4.28 -26.41
N LEU A 19 8.20 -3.21 -25.62
CA LEU A 19 7.19 -2.97 -24.59
C LEU A 19 5.80 -2.73 -25.22
N PRO A 20 4.73 -3.29 -24.61
CA PRO A 20 3.36 -3.01 -25.02
C PRO A 20 2.99 -1.53 -24.93
N GLU A 21 1.97 -1.10 -25.70
CA GLU A 21 1.49 0.30 -25.74
C GLU A 21 1.04 0.84 -24.38
N ILE A 22 0.70 -0.05 -23.44
CA ILE A 22 0.27 0.30 -22.08
C ILE A 22 1.32 1.14 -21.34
N PHE A 23 2.61 0.87 -21.61
CA PHE A 23 3.72 1.60 -21.00
C PHE A 23 3.92 3.01 -21.59
N ASN A 24 3.23 3.34 -22.69
CA ASN A 24 3.23 4.69 -23.26
C ASN A 24 2.11 5.58 -22.67
N THR A 25 1.33 5.07 -21.70
CA THR A 25 0.25 5.87 -21.12
C THR A 25 0.81 7.09 -20.37
N PRO A 26 0.13 8.25 -20.46
CA PRO A 26 0.64 9.48 -19.87
C PRO A 26 0.71 9.38 -18.35
N TYR A 27 1.78 9.93 -17.79
CA TYR A 27 1.98 9.99 -16.35
C TYR A 27 1.01 11.01 -15.70
N ARG A 28 0.15 10.52 -14.79
CA ARG A 28 -0.92 11.29 -14.13
C ARG A 28 -0.89 11.05 -12.61
N PRO A 29 -0.03 11.78 -11.87
CA PRO A 29 0.11 11.61 -10.43
C PRO A 29 -1.15 11.97 -9.64
N ASP A 30 -1.98 12.87 -10.17
CA ASP A 30 -3.27 13.30 -9.61
C ASP A 30 -4.23 12.12 -9.44
N ILE A 31 -4.45 11.35 -10.51
CA ILE A 31 -5.38 10.20 -10.50
C ILE A 31 -4.80 9.05 -9.67
N ILE A 32 -3.49 8.81 -9.74
CA ILE A 32 -2.80 7.80 -8.95
C ILE A 32 -3.01 8.06 -7.46
N LYS A 33 -2.74 9.29 -7.01
CA LYS A 33 -2.89 9.69 -5.60
C LYS A 33 -4.33 9.58 -5.14
N LYS A 34 -5.30 10.08 -5.92
CA LYS A 34 -6.73 9.99 -5.60
C LYS A 34 -7.21 8.54 -5.48
N SER A 35 -6.83 7.70 -6.44
CA SER A 35 -7.19 6.27 -6.44
C SER A 35 -6.58 5.52 -5.26
N PHE A 36 -5.34 5.84 -4.89
CA PHE A 36 -4.66 5.26 -3.73
C PHE A 36 -5.34 5.61 -2.41
N TRP A 37 -5.67 6.89 -2.18
CA TRP A 37 -6.34 7.31 -0.93
C TRP A 37 -7.73 6.71 -0.78
N ALA A 38 -8.51 6.66 -1.86
CA ALA A 38 -9.81 6.00 -1.84
C ALA A 38 -9.68 4.50 -1.50
N LEU A 39 -8.68 3.81 -2.06
CA LEU A 39 -8.39 2.41 -1.72
C LEU A 39 -8.01 2.26 -0.23
N MET A 40 -7.17 3.14 0.29
CA MET A 40 -6.78 3.12 1.71
C MET A 40 -7.96 3.41 2.64
N SER A 41 -8.87 4.30 2.24
CA SER A 41 -10.09 4.58 3.00
C SER A 41 -11.02 3.36 3.02
N ASN A 42 -11.17 2.67 1.89
CA ASN A 42 -11.97 1.45 1.77
C ASN A 42 -11.43 0.28 2.62
N LYS A 43 -10.11 0.21 2.85
CA LYS A 43 -9.48 -0.81 3.72
C LYS A 43 -9.61 -0.52 5.21
N ARG A 44 -10.10 0.67 5.59
CA ARG A 44 -10.15 1.08 6.99
C ARG A 44 -11.21 0.29 7.75
N GLN A 45 -10.81 -0.28 8.89
CA GLN A 45 -11.76 -0.90 9.82
C GLN A 45 -12.56 0.19 10.55
N PRO A 46 -13.89 0.07 10.63
CA PRO A 46 -14.72 0.95 11.45
C PRO A 46 -14.30 0.89 12.92
N TYR A 47 -14.35 2.04 13.59
CA TYR A 47 -14.10 2.15 15.02
C TYR A 47 -15.04 3.20 15.60
N GLY A 48 -15.44 3.01 16.85
CA GLY A 48 -16.30 3.94 17.57
C GLY A 48 -16.10 3.79 19.06
N ALA A 49 -16.58 4.79 19.81
CA ALA A 49 -16.74 4.64 21.25
C ALA A 49 -18.05 3.89 21.55
N ASP A 50 -18.13 3.25 22.70
CA ASP A 50 -19.40 2.72 23.23
C ASP A 50 -20.42 3.87 23.32
N PRO A 51 -21.64 3.72 22.76
CA PRO A 51 -22.67 4.76 22.80
C PRO A 51 -22.99 5.29 24.20
N LEU A 52 -22.83 4.45 25.24
CA LEU A 52 -23.11 4.80 26.64
C LEU A 52 -21.86 5.25 27.41
N ALA A 53 -20.70 5.38 26.75
CA ALA A 53 -19.46 5.78 27.40
C ALA A 53 -19.59 7.16 28.09
N GLY A 54 -19.34 7.20 29.39
CA GLY A 54 -19.44 8.42 30.20
C GLY A 54 -20.87 8.88 30.47
N MET A 55 -21.89 8.07 30.16
CA MET A 55 -23.30 8.33 30.45
C MET A 55 -23.95 7.31 31.39
N ARG A 56 -23.22 6.30 31.88
CA ARG A 56 -23.73 5.24 32.78
C ARG A 56 -23.85 5.69 34.23
N HIS A 57 -24.40 6.88 34.46
CA HIS A 57 -24.57 7.45 35.79
C HIS A 57 -25.91 8.18 35.90
N ALA A 58 -26.54 8.09 37.07
CA ALA A 58 -27.64 8.98 37.42
C ALA A 58 -27.04 10.34 37.83
N VAL A 59 -27.44 11.39 37.12
CA VAL A 59 -26.98 12.75 37.39
C VAL A 59 -28.14 13.70 37.60
N ASP A 60 -27.94 14.65 38.49
CA ASP A 60 -28.86 15.75 38.74
C ASP A 60 -28.18 17.09 38.51
N TRP A 61 -28.98 18.09 38.24
CA TRP A 61 -28.52 19.45 38.06
C TRP A 61 -28.62 20.23 39.38
N PRO A 62 -27.51 20.83 39.89
CA PRO A 62 -27.48 21.41 41.24
C PRO A 62 -28.31 22.68 41.40
N GLY A 63 -28.78 23.33 40.33
CA GLY A 63 -29.51 24.59 40.45
C GLY A 63 -28.63 25.85 40.43
N LYS A 64 -29.28 27.00 40.60
CA LYS A 64 -28.63 28.28 40.89
C LYS A 64 -28.47 28.44 42.42
N GLY A 65 -27.67 29.42 42.86
CA GLY A 65 -27.62 29.83 44.27
C GLY A 65 -26.81 28.92 45.22
N ARG A 66 -26.12 27.90 44.69
CA ARG A 66 -25.31 26.96 45.50
C ARG A 66 -23.79 27.24 45.47
N GLY A 67 -23.36 28.37 44.92
CA GLY A 67 -21.91 28.66 44.74
C GLY A 67 -21.18 27.68 43.82
N MET A 68 -21.91 26.95 42.96
CA MET A 68 -21.39 25.87 42.13
C MET A 68 -21.71 26.09 40.65
N ALA A 69 -20.82 25.57 39.78
CA ALA A 69 -21.10 25.50 38.35
C ALA A 69 -22.31 24.60 38.04
N ARG A 70 -23.07 25.01 37.03
CA ARG A 70 -24.32 24.40 36.52
C ARG A 70 -24.09 23.10 35.70
N THR A 71 -23.04 22.35 36.00
CA THR A 71 -22.72 21.08 35.33
C THR A 71 -23.52 19.94 35.95
N PRO A 72 -23.96 18.92 35.18
CA PRO A 72 -24.59 17.73 35.76
C PRO A 72 -23.66 17.06 36.78
N ARG A 73 -24.19 16.66 37.93
CA ARG A 73 -23.43 16.07 39.05
C ARG A 73 -24.03 14.73 39.45
N LEU A 74 -23.21 13.81 39.94
CA LEU A 74 -23.66 12.50 40.39
C LEU A 74 -24.67 12.63 41.54
N ARG A 75 -25.79 11.89 41.44
CA ARG A 75 -26.82 11.82 42.48
C ARG A 75 -26.33 11.01 43.68
N GLY A 76 -26.60 11.49 44.90
CA GLY A 76 -26.30 10.77 46.15
C GLY A 76 -24.81 10.63 46.52
N GLY A 77 -23.92 11.35 45.85
CA GLY A 77 -22.47 11.30 46.10
C GLY A 77 -21.85 12.65 46.44
N THR A 78 -20.53 12.75 46.24
CA THR A 78 -19.66 13.93 46.53
C THR A 78 -19.95 15.19 45.68
N GLY A 79 -21.03 15.20 44.90
CA GLY A 79 -21.35 16.27 43.97
C GLY A 79 -20.36 16.36 42.80
N ARG A 80 -19.61 15.32 42.47
CA ARG A 80 -18.66 15.35 41.34
C ARG A 80 -19.39 15.60 40.00
N GLY A 81 -18.85 16.50 39.17
CA GLY A 81 -19.34 16.74 37.83
C GLY A 81 -19.19 15.49 36.95
N ALA A 82 -20.25 15.14 36.24
CA ALA A 82 -20.33 13.93 35.42
C ALA A 82 -21.11 14.19 34.12
N GLN A 83 -21.09 13.21 33.21
CA GLN A 83 -21.79 13.18 31.91
C GLN A 83 -21.35 14.24 30.88
N ALA A 84 -20.90 15.42 31.30
CA ALA A 84 -20.50 16.50 30.41
C ALA A 84 -19.06 16.31 29.88
N PRO A 85 -18.74 16.81 28.67
CA PRO A 85 -17.45 16.58 28.03
C PRO A 85 -16.26 17.26 28.67
N ASN A 86 -16.51 18.30 29.47
CA ASN A 86 -15.50 18.97 30.27
C ASN A 86 -15.24 18.27 31.61
N THR A 87 -15.98 17.21 31.96
CA THR A 87 -15.85 16.51 33.24
C THR A 87 -15.00 15.24 33.12
N VAL A 88 -14.20 14.94 34.14
CA VAL A 88 -13.39 13.72 34.20
C VAL A 88 -14.29 12.51 34.36
N GLY A 89 -14.36 11.66 33.33
CA GLY A 89 -15.25 10.49 33.28
C GLY A 89 -16.60 10.75 32.58
N GLY A 90 -16.84 11.98 32.11
CA GLY A 90 -18.00 12.31 31.28
C GLY A 90 -17.85 11.87 29.83
N ARG A 91 -18.93 11.99 29.05
CA ARG A 91 -18.93 11.62 27.63
C ARG A 91 -18.03 12.54 26.82
N ARG A 92 -17.40 12.05 25.76
CA ARG A 92 -16.74 12.93 24.78
C ARG A 92 -17.78 13.69 23.94
N ALA A 93 -17.53 14.96 23.63
CA ALA A 93 -18.33 15.70 22.64
C ALA A 93 -18.07 15.13 21.24
N HIS A 94 -19.14 14.83 20.48
CA HIS A 94 -19.07 14.18 19.16
C HIS A 94 -18.15 12.95 19.14
N PRO A 95 -18.46 11.89 19.91
CA PRO A 95 -17.63 10.70 19.95
C PRO A 95 -17.58 10.03 18.58
N PRO A 96 -16.49 9.31 18.25
CA PRO A 96 -16.41 8.57 16.99
C PRO A 96 -17.52 7.52 16.97
N LYS A 97 -18.30 7.49 15.88
CA LYS A 97 -19.35 6.51 15.64
C LYS A 97 -18.84 5.42 14.70
N ALA A 98 -19.14 4.17 15.03
CA ALA A 98 -18.84 3.03 14.16
C ALA A 98 -19.61 3.11 12.83
N GLU A 99 -20.79 3.74 12.83
CA GLU A 99 -21.67 3.97 11.68
C GLU A 99 -21.08 4.90 10.61
N LYS A 100 -19.97 5.60 10.91
CA LYS A 100 -19.37 6.52 9.94
C LYS A 100 -18.96 5.76 8.67
N ASN A 101 -19.49 6.20 7.53
CA ASN A 101 -19.08 5.65 6.24
C ASN A 101 -17.66 6.15 5.89
N TRP A 102 -16.72 5.21 5.85
CA TRP A 102 -15.34 5.46 5.42
C TRP A 102 -15.10 5.12 3.95
N LYS A 103 -16.08 4.51 3.28
CA LYS A 103 -15.89 4.07 1.90
C LYS A 103 -15.92 5.25 0.94
N GLU A 104 -14.97 5.27 0.03
CA GLU A 104 -14.89 6.25 -1.05
C GLU A 104 -15.08 5.55 -2.40
N LYS A 105 -16.01 6.05 -3.21
CA LYS A 105 -16.29 5.53 -4.54
C LYS A 105 -15.33 6.16 -5.55
N VAL A 106 -14.72 5.31 -6.38
CA VAL A 106 -13.91 5.73 -7.54
C VAL A 106 -14.55 5.22 -8.82
N ASN A 107 -14.56 6.05 -9.86
CA ASN A 107 -15.08 5.65 -11.16
C ASN A 107 -14.24 4.53 -11.76
N LYS A 108 -14.89 3.55 -12.42
CA LYS A 108 -14.19 2.40 -13.01
C LYS A 108 -13.11 2.83 -14.02
N LYS A 109 -13.41 3.83 -14.87
CA LYS A 109 -12.45 4.38 -15.85
C LYS A 109 -11.26 5.06 -15.18
N GLU A 110 -11.51 5.84 -14.14
CA GLU A 110 -10.48 6.52 -13.34
C GLU A 110 -9.57 5.52 -12.63
N LYS A 111 -10.14 4.47 -12.05
CA LYS A 111 -9.39 3.37 -11.43
C LYS A 111 -8.52 2.61 -12.44
N ARG A 112 -9.02 2.35 -13.65
CA ARG A 112 -8.22 1.71 -14.71
C ARG A 112 -7.07 2.62 -15.13
N LEU A 113 -7.35 3.89 -15.39
CA LEU A 113 -6.35 4.86 -15.82
C LEU A 113 -5.24 5.06 -14.78
N SER A 114 -5.53 5.04 -13.47
CA SER A 114 -4.48 5.10 -12.44
C SER A 114 -3.57 3.88 -12.45
N ILE A 115 -4.11 2.68 -12.66
CA ILE A 115 -3.29 1.46 -12.76
C ILE A 115 -2.39 1.54 -13.98
N LEU A 116 -2.92 1.94 -15.14
CA LEU A 116 -2.13 2.09 -16.36
C LEU A 116 -1.03 3.14 -16.22
N SER A 117 -1.38 4.32 -15.71
CA SER A 117 -0.42 5.41 -15.51
C SER A 117 0.67 5.03 -14.50
N ALA A 118 0.31 4.29 -13.45
CA ALA A 118 1.29 3.76 -12.50
C ALA A 118 2.16 2.67 -13.12
N LEU A 119 1.63 1.83 -14.00
CA LEU A 119 2.39 0.79 -14.71
C LEU A 119 3.35 1.41 -15.75
N ALA A 120 2.92 2.41 -16.50
CA ALA A 120 3.79 3.17 -17.38
C ALA A 120 4.93 3.87 -16.63
N SER A 121 4.69 4.35 -15.40
CA SER A 121 5.76 4.97 -14.62
C SER A 121 6.90 4.02 -14.23
N THR A 122 6.71 2.69 -14.34
CA THR A 122 7.76 1.72 -13.99
C THR A 122 8.80 1.53 -15.10
N SER A 123 8.52 1.99 -16.32
CA SER A 123 9.50 1.99 -17.42
C SER A 123 10.44 3.19 -17.39
N ASN A 124 10.08 4.26 -16.66
CA ASN A 124 10.90 5.46 -16.55
C ASN A 124 11.90 5.35 -15.37
N SER A 125 13.19 5.28 -15.68
CA SER A 125 14.28 5.17 -14.69
C SER A 125 14.34 6.35 -13.73
N GLU A 126 14.12 7.58 -14.21
CA GLU A 126 14.17 8.79 -13.39
C GLU A 126 13.13 8.75 -12.27
N LEU A 127 11.91 8.31 -12.59
CA LEU A 127 10.84 8.19 -11.59
C LEU A 127 11.13 7.09 -10.55
N VAL A 128 11.73 5.98 -10.97
CA VAL A 128 12.08 4.87 -10.09
C VAL A 128 13.22 5.26 -9.14
N HIS A 129 14.24 5.97 -9.63
CA HIS A 129 15.29 6.55 -8.78
C HIS A 129 14.77 7.65 -7.86
N ALA A 130 13.92 8.56 -8.35
CA ALA A 130 13.33 9.64 -7.54
C ALA A 130 12.50 9.10 -6.37
N ARG A 131 11.92 7.89 -6.52
CA ARG A 131 11.23 7.19 -5.42
C ARG A 131 12.18 6.62 -4.36
N GLY A 132 13.46 6.46 -4.68
CA GLY A 132 14.51 5.98 -3.79
C GLY A 132 14.81 4.48 -3.91
N HIS A 133 14.53 3.87 -5.06
CA HIS A 133 14.98 2.51 -5.37
C HIS A 133 16.46 2.50 -5.77
N LYS A 134 17.17 1.42 -5.41
CA LYS A 134 18.57 1.20 -5.78
C LYS A 134 18.65 -0.01 -6.72
N PHE A 135 19.16 0.20 -7.92
CA PHE A 135 19.41 -0.83 -8.92
C PHE A 135 20.57 -0.37 -9.79
N SER A 136 21.24 -1.29 -10.49
CA SER A 136 22.34 -0.92 -11.38
C SER A 136 21.84 -0.19 -12.63
N ASP A 137 22.52 0.89 -13.01
CA ASP A 137 22.13 1.79 -14.11
C ASP A 137 22.11 1.10 -15.49
N GLU A 138 22.77 -0.05 -15.62
CA GLU A 138 22.85 -0.85 -16.86
C GLU A 138 21.55 -1.61 -17.19
N ILE A 139 20.59 -1.66 -16.25
CA ILE A 139 19.36 -2.46 -16.41
C ILE A 139 18.29 -1.68 -17.19
N THR A 140 17.68 -2.36 -18.17
CA THR A 140 16.47 -1.86 -18.84
C THR A 140 15.24 -2.07 -17.97
N LEU A 141 14.43 -1.01 -17.80
CA LEU A 141 13.19 -1.05 -17.02
C LEU A 141 11.93 -1.11 -17.92
N PRO A 142 10.84 -1.76 -17.47
CA PRO A 142 10.76 -2.69 -16.34
C PRO A 142 11.59 -3.95 -16.59
N VAL A 143 12.03 -4.63 -15.53
CA VAL A 143 12.85 -5.84 -15.67
C VAL A 143 11.96 -6.99 -16.13
N VAL A 144 12.24 -7.57 -17.30
CA VAL A 144 11.50 -8.70 -17.84
C VAL A 144 12.30 -9.99 -17.65
N VAL A 145 11.67 -11.03 -17.10
CA VAL A 145 12.31 -12.32 -16.83
C VAL A 145 11.51 -13.46 -17.46
N ASP A 146 12.20 -14.55 -17.79
CA ASP A 146 11.56 -15.77 -18.28
C ASP A 146 10.53 -16.35 -17.30
N ASP A 147 9.59 -17.12 -17.86
CA ASP A 147 8.55 -17.81 -17.11
C ASP A 147 9.07 -18.89 -16.17
N SER A 148 10.30 -19.36 -16.40
CA SER A 148 10.98 -20.32 -15.51
C SER A 148 11.16 -19.79 -14.08
N LEU A 149 11.03 -18.47 -13.86
CA LEU A 149 11.00 -17.87 -12.52
C LEU A 149 9.85 -18.41 -11.66
N LYS A 150 8.73 -18.84 -12.27
CA LYS A 150 7.53 -19.36 -11.59
C LYS A 150 7.81 -20.58 -10.71
N ASP A 151 8.74 -21.43 -11.14
CA ASP A 151 9.02 -22.74 -10.54
C ASP A 151 10.08 -22.70 -9.43
N ILE A 152 10.70 -21.54 -9.18
CA ILE A 152 11.75 -21.39 -8.17
C ILE A 152 11.17 -21.58 -6.77
N ALA A 153 11.47 -22.73 -6.17
CA ALA A 153 10.97 -23.12 -4.85
C ALA A 153 11.80 -22.57 -3.69
N LYS A 154 13.11 -22.34 -3.89
CA LYS A 154 14.01 -21.93 -2.81
C LYS A 154 14.31 -20.42 -2.86
N THR A 155 14.18 -19.77 -1.71
CA THR A 155 14.51 -18.33 -1.55
C THR A 155 15.96 -18.02 -1.90
N LYS A 156 16.89 -18.97 -1.68
CA LYS A 156 18.30 -18.80 -2.00
C LYS A 156 18.52 -18.57 -3.50
N GLU A 157 17.84 -19.35 -4.34
CA GLU A 157 17.91 -19.24 -5.80
C GLU A 157 17.34 -17.88 -6.27
N VAL A 158 16.26 -17.40 -5.65
CA VAL A 158 15.72 -16.05 -5.91
C VAL A 158 16.74 -14.95 -5.57
N ILE A 159 17.48 -15.09 -4.46
CA ILE A 159 18.51 -14.13 -4.07
C ILE A 159 19.65 -14.13 -5.09
N GLU A 160 20.11 -15.31 -5.51
CA GLU A 160 21.17 -15.45 -6.52
C GLU A 160 20.75 -14.82 -7.85
N LEU A 161 19.51 -15.05 -8.29
CA LEU A 161 18.94 -14.41 -9.47
C LEU A 161 18.95 -12.87 -9.36
N LEU A 162 18.42 -12.33 -8.27
CA LEU A 162 18.34 -10.88 -8.08
C LEU A 162 19.71 -10.22 -8.01
N LYS A 163 20.72 -10.93 -7.50
CA LYS A 163 22.12 -10.46 -7.50
C LYS A 163 22.69 -10.44 -8.90
N LYS A 164 22.48 -11.50 -9.69
CA LYS A 164 22.94 -11.58 -11.09
C LYS A 164 22.31 -10.51 -11.97
N ILE A 165 21.03 -10.20 -11.75
CA ILE A 165 20.32 -9.14 -12.50
C ILE A 165 20.77 -7.74 -12.05
N GLY A 166 21.27 -7.56 -10.81
CA GLY A 166 21.70 -6.25 -10.28
C GLY A 166 20.60 -5.47 -9.54
N VAL A 167 19.57 -6.16 -9.04
CA VAL A 167 18.41 -5.56 -8.35
C VAL A 167 18.42 -5.84 -6.84
N TYR A 168 19.35 -6.67 -6.37
CA TYR A 168 19.41 -7.10 -4.97
C TYR A 168 19.66 -5.96 -3.97
N ASP A 169 20.35 -4.90 -4.39
CA ASP A 169 20.65 -3.73 -3.55
C ASP A 169 19.37 -3.05 -3.02
N ASP A 170 18.26 -3.11 -3.76
CA ASP A 170 16.98 -2.59 -3.29
C ASP A 170 16.39 -3.42 -2.14
N VAL A 171 16.65 -4.73 -2.15
CA VAL A 171 16.22 -5.66 -1.10
C VAL A 171 17.07 -5.47 0.15
N GLU A 172 18.38 -5.27 0.00
CA GLU A 172 19.27 -4.90 1.12
C GLU A 172 18.86 -3.57 1.74
N ARG A 173 18.58 -2.54 0.92
CA ARG A 173 18.03 -1.26 1.38
C ARG A 173 16.75 -1.43 2.21
N ALA A 174 15.85 -2.33 1.80
CA ALA A 174 14.63 -2.60 2.55
C ALA A 174 14.88 -3.36 3.86
N LYS A 175 15.89 -4.24 3.89
CA LYS A 175 16.35 -4.92 5.11
C LYS A 175 16.88 -3.90 6.11
N ASP A 176 17.81 -3.04 5.70
CA ASP A 176 18.46 -2.05 6.58
C ASP A 176 17.51 -0.93 6.99
N GLY A 177 16.60 -0.53 6.11
CA GLY A 177 15.57 0.46 6.41
C GLY A 177 14.47 -0.06 7.34
N THR A 178 14.48 -1.34 7.72
CA THR A 178 13.51 -1.90 8.66
C THR A 178 13.82 -1.47 10.08
N HIS A 179 12.95 -0.64 10.67
CA HIS A 179 13.13 -0.13 12.02
C HIS A 179 11.84 -0.22 12.84
N VAL A 180 11.96 -0.05 14.16
CA VAL A 180 10.80 0.04 15.05
C VAL A 180 10.05 1.33 14.79
N ARG A 181 8.75 1.22 14.51
CA ARG A 181 7.86 2.34 14.20
C ARG A 181 7.77 3.30 15.39
N ALA A 182 7.99 4.58 15.10
CA ALA A 182 7.77 5.67 16.06
C ALA A 182 6.28 5.82 16.44
N GLY A 183 6.03 6.26 17.68
CA GLY A 183 4.69 6.54 18.19
C GLY A 183 3.90 5.32 18.70
N ARG A 184 2.60 5.52 18.95
CA ARG A 184 1.71 4.51 19.58
C ARG A 184 1.37 3.31 18.70
N GLY A 185 1.68 3.37 17.40
CA GLY A 185 1.42 2.27 16.46
C GLY A 185 2.14 0.97 16.85
N LYS A 186 3.29 1.07 17.52
CA LYS A 186 4.06 -0.08 18.01
C LYS A 186 3.28 -0.96 18.99
N MET A 187 2.40 -0.35 19.79
CA MET A 187 1.55 -1.07 20.77
C MET A 187 0.30 -1.69 20.12
N ARG A 188 -0.01 -1.33 18.87
CA ARG A 188 -1.22 -1.78 18.14
C ARG A 188 -0.90 -2.87 17.10
N GLY A 189 0.08 -3.73 17.39
CA GLY A 189 0.52 -4.79 16.48
C GLY A 189 1.31 -4.33 15.25
N ARG A 190 1.67 -3.04 15.14
CA ARG A 190 2.40 -2.47 13.99
C ARG A 190 3.81 -2.03 14.38
N LYS A 191 4.56 -2.93 15.05
CA LYS A 191 5.87 -2.64 15.65
C LYS A 191 6.93 -2.26 14.63
N TYR A 192 7.05 -2.97 13.52
CA TYR A 192 8.08 -2.72 12.52
C TYR A 192 7.53 -1.91 11.33
N ARG A 193 8.35 -1.02 10.79
CA ARG A 193 8.11 -0.35 9.51
C ARG A 193 9.20 -0.82 8.54
N LYS A 194 8.77 -1.43 7.43
CA LYS A 194 9.66 -1.90 6.36
C LYS A 194 9.46 -1.00 5.12
N PRO A 195 10.53 -0.53 4.46
CA PRO A 195 10.44 0.08 3.13
C PRO A 195 9.85 -0.91 2.12
N LYS A 196 9.22 -0.38 1.08
CA LYS A 196 8.76 -1.17 -0.06
C LYS A 196 9.88 -1.21 -1.10
N SER A 197 10.30 -2.40 -1.48
CA SER A 197 11.31 -2.65 -2.51
C SER A 197 10.64 -3.16 -3.79
N LEU A 198 11.21 -4.19 -4.41
CA LEU A 198 10.77 -4.80 -5.66
C LEU A 198 9.30 -5.27 -5.61
N LEU A 199 8.62 -5.14 -6.74
CA LEU A 199 7.37 -5.83 -7.02
C LEU A 199 7.65 -6.89 -8.09
N ILE A 200 7.36 -8.16 -7.77
CA ILE A 200 7.43 -9.26 -8.73
C ILE A 200 6.01 -9.53 -9.24
N VAL A 201 5.82 -9.44 -10.55
CA VAL A 201 4.56 -9.78 -11.23
C VAL A 201 4.78 -11.09 -11.98
N SER A 202 4.14 -12.14 -11.48
CA SER A 202 4.24 -13.50 -12.00
C SER A 202 2.89 -14.18 -11.82
N GLU A 203 2.57 -15.13 -12.69
CA GLU A 203 1.48 -16.07 -12.45
C GLU A 203 1.69 -16.87 -11.15
N GLU A 204 0.63 -17.53 -10.68
CA GLU A 204 0.67 -18.34 -9.47
C GLU A 204 1.60 -19.54 -9.62
N GLY A 205 2.53 -19.70 -8.67
CA GLY A 205 3.55 -20.74 -8.68
C GLY A 205 4.37 -20.78 -7.39
N SER A 206 5.40 -21.62 -7.35
CA SER A 206 6.28 -21.80 -6.19
C SER A 206 6.98 -20.50 -5.77
N ILE A 207 7.20 -19.60 -6.73
CA ILE A 207 7.78 -18.27 -6.49
C ILE A 207 7.03 -17.45 -5.43
N HIS A 208 5.71 -17.59 -5.31
CA HIS A 208 4.91 -16.86 -4.32
C HIS A 208 5.31 -17.20 -2.89
N LYS A 209 5.79 -18.42 -2.67
CA LYS A 209 6.28 -18.87 -1.35
C LYS A 209 7.73 -18.43 -1.12
N SER A 210 8.60 -18.58 -2.12
CA SER A 210 10.02 -18.27 -1.98
C SER A 210 10.29 -16.75 -1.90
N ALA A 211 9.67 -15.96 -2.77
CA ALA A 211 9.87 -14.50 -2.82
C ALA A 211 9.26 -13.76 -1.61
N ARG A 212 8.18 -14.28 -1.01
CA ARG A 212 7.49 -13.63 0.11
C ARG A 212 8.33 -13.48 1.38
N ASN A 213 9.37 -14.30 1.53
CA ASN A 213 10.27 -14.22 2.67
C ASN A 213 11.25 -13.03 2.57
N LEU A 214 11.47 -12.48 1.37
CA LEU A 214 12.39 -11.37 1.16
C LEU A 214 11.86 -10.06 1.77
N PRO A 215 12.73 -9.24 2.39
CA PRO A 215 12.32 -8.00 3.00
C PRO A 215 11.87 -6.97 1.96
N GLY A 216 10.64 -6.47 2.12
CA GLY A 216 10.09 -5.37 1.31
C GLY A 216 9.59 -5.77 -0.08
N VAL A 217 9.84 -7.00 -0.51
CA VAL A 217 9.40 -7.54 -1.80
C VAL A 217 7.94 -7.95 -1.70
N ASP A 218 7.13 -7.51 -2.66
CA ASP A 218 5.76 -8.02 -2.84
C ASP A 218 5.70 -8.85 -4.13
N ILE A 219 4.94 -9.93 -4.11
CA ILE A 219 4.64 -10.75 -5.29
C ILE A 219 3.15 -10.77 -5.54
N VAL A 220 2.75 -10.58 -6.80
CA VAL A 220 1.34 -10.38 -7.19
C VAL A 220 1.08 -11.02 -8.54
N SER A 221 -0.06 -11.72 -8.65
CA SER A 221 -0.57 -12.23 -9.92
C SER A 221 -1.05 -11.08 -10.81
N PRO A 222 -0.86 -11.13 -12.13
CA PRO A 222 -1.21 -10.02 -13.03
C PRO A 222 -2.72 -9.66 -12.99
N GLU A 223 -3.57 -10.61 -12.60
CA GLU A 223 -5.01 -10.38 -12.40
C GLU A 223 -5.33 -9.47 -11.22
N GLN A 224 -4.57 -9.63 -10.12
CA GLN A 224 -4.78 -8.96 -8.83
C GLN A 224 -4.00 -7.65 -8.71
N LEU A 225 -3.34 -7.22 -9.79
CA LEU A 225 -2.55 -6.00 -9.83
C LEU A 225 -3.41 -4.78 -9.50
N ASN A 226 -3.00 -4.06 -8.45
CA ASN A 226 -3.71 -2.90 -7.91
C ASN A 226 -2.75 -1.73 -7.70
N ILE A 227 -3.33 -0.53 -7.53
CA ILE A 227 -2.57 0.71 -7.32
C ILE A 227 -1.70 0.69 -6.05
N GLU A 228 -2.09 -0.08 -5.04
CA GLU A 228 -1.29 -0.26 -3.81
C GLU A 228 0.05 -0.94 -4.06
N HIS A 229 0.09 -1.85 -5.04
CA HIS A 229 1.30 -2.57 -5.40
C HIS A 229 2.20 -1.72 -6.29
N LEU A 230 1.64 -1.06 -7.30
CA LEU A 230 2.39 -0.24 -8.26
C LEU A 230 2.84 1.12 -7.69
N ALA A 231 1.97 1.79 -6.93
CA ALA A 231 2.23 3.11 -6.36
C ALA A 231 1.96 3.14 -4.83
N PRO A 232 2.75 2.40 -4.01
CA PRO A 232 2.59 2.44 -2.56
C PRO A 232 2.82 3.87 -2.04
N GLY A 233 1.83 4.40 -1.32
CA GLY A 233 1.85 5.77 -0.79
C GLY A 233 1.30 6.82 -1.77
N GLY A 234 0.75 6.41 -2.91
CA GLY A 234 0.28 7.33 -3.95
C GLY A 234 1.42 7.96 -4.76
N VAL A 235 2.63 7.41 -4.66
CA VAL A 235 3.82 7.80 -5.42
C VAL A 235 4.17 6.66 -6.37
N ALA A 236 4.19 6.95 -7.66
CA ALA A 236 4.45 6.01 -8.74
C ALA A 236 5.97 5.78 -8.94
N GLY A 237 6.35 4.90 -9.88
CA GLY A 237 7.75 4.56 -10.13
C GLY A 237 8.29 3.49 -9.17
N ARG A 238 7.54 2.40 -8.94
CA ARG A 238 8.07 1.26 -8.18
C ARG A 238 8.94 0.40 -9.09
N LEU A 239 10.05 -0.11 -8.57
CA LEU A 239 10.86 -1.10 -9.27
C LEU A 239 10.07 -2.40 -9.46
N THR A 240 9.85 -2.81 -10.71
CA THR A 240 9.02 -3.97 -11.07
C THR A 240 9.79 -4.98 -11.89
N LEU A 241 9.67 -6.25 -11.51
CA LEU A 241 10.11 -7.42 -12.26
C LEU A 241 8.87 -8.16 -12.77
N ILE A 242 8.79 -8.41 -14.07
CA ILE A 242 7.62 -8.97 -14.75
C ILE A 242 8.03 -10.23 -15.52
N THR A 243 7.28 -11.33 -15.37
CA THR A 243 7.49 -12.52 -16.22
C THR A 243 6.93 -12.32 -17.63
N LEU A 244 7.47 -13.03 -18.62
CA LEU A 244 6.98 -12.97 -20.01
C LEU A 244 5.48 -13.24 -20.15
N SER A 245 5.00 -14.31 -19.51
CA SER A 245 3.57 -14.66 -19.39
C SER A 245 2.74 -13.52 -18.82
N ALA A 246 3.20 -12.91 -17.73
CA ALA A 246 2.51 -11.80 -17.10
C ALA A 246 2.49 -10.55 -18.00
N LEU A 247 3.56 -10.30 -18.76
CA LEU A 247 3.62 -9.19 -19.71
C LEU A 247 2.61 -9.37 -20.84
N LYS A 248 2.53 -10.58 -21.42
CA LYS A 248 1.52 -10.94 -22.43
C LYS A 248 0.10 -10.81 -21.90
N TYR A 249 -0.16 -11.30 -20.69
CA TYR A 249 -1.48 -11.16 -20.06
C TYR A 249 -1.85 -9.68 -19.86
N LEU A 250 -0.90 -8.83 -19.46
CA LEU A 250 -1.16 -7.41 -19.28
C LEU A 250 -1.50 -6.71 -20.60
N GLU A 251 -0.91 -7.15 -21.71
CA GLU A 251 -1.19 -6.69 -23.07
C GLU A 251 -2.57 -7.13 -23.56
N GLU A 252 -2.89 -8.42 -23.42
CA GLU A 252 -4.19 -9.01 -23.84
C GLU A 252 -5.36 -8.47 -23.02
N LYS A 253 -5.12 -8.15 -21.74
CA LYS A 253 -6.12 -7.58 -20.87
C LYS A 253 -6.61 -6.28 -21.48
N ARG A 254 -7.79 -6.32 -22.10
CA ARG A 254 -8.40 -5.16 -22.74
C ARG A 254 -8.68 -4.07 -21.70
N TRP A 255 -7.77 -3.11 -21.59
CA TRP A 255 -7.92 -1.93 -20.75
C TRP A 255 -8.81 -0.89 -21.44
N THR A 256 -9.98 -1.29 -21.96
CA THR A 256 -10.85 -0.38 -22.69
C THR A 256 -11.23 0.82 -21.80
N LEU A 257 -10.69 1.98 -22.18
CA LEU A 257 -11.01 3.31 -21.63
C LEU A 257 -12.20 3.93 -22.38
N THR A 258 -12.41 3.50 -23.62
CA THR A 258 -13.58 3.76 -24.46
C THR A 258 -14.78 2.91 -24.03
N ARG A 259 -15.97 3.45 -24.29
CA ARG A 259 -17.28 3.09 -23.72
C ARG A 259 -17.54 1.59 -23.59
#